data_AF-A0A091LDF7-F1
#
_entry.id   AF-A0A091LDF7-F1
#
_cell.length_a   1.000
_cell.length_b   1.000
_cell.length_c   1.000
_cell.angle_alpha   90.00
_cell.angle_beta   90.00
_cell.angle_gamma   90.00
#
_symmetry.space_group_name_H-M   'P 1'
#
loop_
_entity.id
_entity.type
_entity.pdbx_description
1 polymer ?
#
loop_
_entity_poly.entity_id
_entity_poly.type
_entity_poly.pdbx_seq_one_letter_code
_entity_poly.pdbx_strand_id
1 'polypeptide(L)'
;RFFIIKESFLLYYAESEKKSFESNKYFNIHPKGVIPLGGCIVEPKEEPSMPYAIKISHEDFHGNIVLAAESEFEQAQWLEMLQESGKVTWKNAQLGEAMIESLEAQGLQLAKEKQEYLDKLMEETEELCLQREQKEELERLNQVLEAEKHRFEEVVRELRLEQEQIRREGGKLELTARSLKGVEEEKKELRSLTQSLQKTLEELSLEKQQMLEMLEENESQLPPPTSPSKEQSPIWGLHCSLRQIEEKMQQLLEEKLLAEKRMKENEERSRALEEEREFYSSQSQALQNSLSELTAEKQQTEKDLKAEVKVRMDLEKRLREAEEALQSLEQGLNSLDCNKEKEEKMKADVSSLR
;
A
#
# COMPACT_ATOMS: atom_id res chain seq x y z
N ARG A 1 34.01 77.86 57.68
CA ARG A 1 32.86 76.97 57.28
C ARG A 1 33.27 75.54 57.57
N PHE A 2 32.32 74.66 57.89
CA PHE A 2 32.61 73.25 58.16
C PHE A 2 32.26 72.39 56.93
N PHE A 3 33.13 71.48 56.51
CA PHE A 3 32.99 70.70 55.28
C PHE A 3 33.00 69.20 55.57
N ILE A 4 32.15 68.45 54.87
CA ILE A 4 32.07 66.98 54.94
C ILE A 4 31.94 66.42 53.54
N ILE A 5 32.73 65.39 53.23
CA ILE A 5 32.54 64.59 52.02
C ILE A 5 31.66 63.40 52.36
N LYS A 6 30.58 63.21 51.60
CA LYS A 6 29.74 62.03 51.66
C LYS A 6 29.54 61.51 50.24
N GLU A 7 30.00 60.29 49.99
CA GLU A 7 29.97 59.67 48.66
C GLU A 7 30.64 60.59 47.63
N SER A 8 29.90 61.07 46.62
CA SER A 8 30.39 62.00 45.59
C SER A 8 29.94 63.45 45.81
N PHE A 9 29.61 63.83 47.05
CA PHE A 9 29.15 65.18 47.37
C PHE A 9 30.00 65.82 48.48
N LEU A 10 30.37 67.08 48.26
CA LEU A 10 30.95 67.95 49.28
C LEU A 10 29.85 68.82 49.88
N LEU A 11 29.63 68.65 51.18
CA LEU A 11 28.59 69.31 51.96
C LEU A 11 29.24 70.37 52.83
N TYR A 12 28.70 71.59 52.87
CA TYR A 12 29.20 72.63 53.77
C TYR A 12 28.13 73.19 54.71
N TYR A 13 28.59 73.47 55.92
CA TYR A 13 27.80 73.81 57.10
C TYR A 13 28.30 75.12 57.73
N ALA A 14 27.48 75.68 58.62
CA ALA A 14 27.94 76.77 59.48
C ALA A 14 29.06 76.25 60.38
N GLU A 15 30.02 77.12 60.73
CA GLU A 15 31.11 76.75 61.62
C GLU A 15 30.63 76.41 63.04
N SER A 16 29.50 76.98 63.47
CA SER A 16 28.82 76.62 64.71
C SER A 16 28.39 75.15 64.78
N GLU A 17 28.20 74.49 63.63
CA GLU A 17 27.75 73.10 63.57
C GLU A 17 28.89 72.10 63.80
N LYS A 18 30.16 72.55 63.66
CA LYS A 18 31.35 71.73 63.93
C LYS A 18 31.34 71.18 65.37
N LYS A 19 31.09 72.04 66.36
CA LYS A 19 31.05 71.65 67.78
C LYS A 19 29.94 70.64 68.10
N SER A 20 28.79 70.78 67.44
CA SER A 20 27.64 69.86 67.61
C SER A 20 27.94 68.49 67.00
N PHE A 21 28.56 68.47 65.81
CA PHE A 21 28.97 67.24 65.13
C PHE A 21 30.03 66.47 65.94
N GLU A 22 31.05 67.17 66.45
CA GLU A 22 32.12 66.57 67.26
C GLU A 22 31.61 65.99 68.60
N SER A 23 30.60 66.64 69.22
CA SER A 23 30.08 66.23 70.53
C SER A 23 29.04 65.10 70.45
N ASN A 24 28.14 65.16 69.47
CA ASN A 24 26.96 64.29 69.43
C ASN A 24 26.99 63.22 68.33
N LYS A 25 27.94 63.31 67.38
CA LYS A 25 28.04 62.44 66.18
C LYS A 25 26.78 62.36 65.30
N TYR A 26 25.78 63.19 65.55
CA TYR A 26 24.59 63.34 64.71
C TYR A 26 24.81 64.45 63.68
N PHE A 27 24.39 64.21 62.46
CA PHE A 27 24.56 65.13 61.33
C PHE A 27 23.30 65.96 61.11
N ASN A 28 23.46 67.25 60.81
CA ASN A 28 22.35 68.08 60.34
C ASN A 28 22.04 67.71 58.88
N ILE A 29 20.84 67.20 58.62
CA ILE A 29 20.38 66.78 57.30
C ILE A 29 20.22 67.94 56.30
N HIS A 30 20.34 69.19 56.74
CA HIS A 30 20.22 70.39 55.91
C HIS A 30 21.56 71.15 55.81
N PRO A 31 22.43 70.82 54.85
CA PRO A 31 23.63 71.60 54.56
C PRO A 31 23.28 73.00 54.06
N LYS A 32 24.20 73.96 54.24
CA LYS A 32 24.10 75.28 53.62
C LYS A 32 24.34 75.25 52.11
N GLY A 33 24.93 74.17 51.62
CA GLY A 33 25.05 73.89 50.20
C GLY A 33 25.71 72.54 49.95
N VAL A 34 25.45 72.02 48.77
CA VAL A 34 25.93 70.73 48.29
C VAL A 34 26.66 70.96 46.98
N ILE A 35 27.88 70.45 46.87
CA ILE A 35 28.69 70.53 45.66
C ILE A 35 28.85 69.09 45.14
N PRO A 36 28.31 68.76 43.96
CA PRO A 36 28.58 67.48 43.32
C PRO A 36 30.04 67.42 42.91
N LEU A 37 30.75 66.36 43.28
CA LEU A 37 32.16 66.13 42.95
C LEU A 37 32.35 65.27 41.70
N GLY A 38 31.27 64.68 41.18
CA GLY A 38 31.30 63.95 39.91
C GLY A 38 31.77 64.86 38.79
N GLY A 39 32.76 64.43 38.00
CA GLY A 39 33.31 65.20 36.89
C GLY A 39 34.11 66.44 37.26
N CYS A 40 34.28 66.76 38.56
CA CYS A 40 35.03 67.94 38.99
C CYS A 40 36.54 67.73 38.88
N ILE A 41 37.24 68.75 38.41
CA ILE A 41 38.70 68.83 38.41
C ILE A 41 39.13 69.51 39.71
N VAL A 42 39.89 68.78 40.52
CA VAL A 42 40.38 69.24 41.84
C VAL A 42 41.90 69.34 41.80
N GLU A 43 42.43 70.56 41.98
CA GLU A 43 43.85 70.88 41.85
C GLU A 43 44.35 71.73 43.03
N PRO A 44 45.61 71.57 43.46
CA PRO A 44 46.22 72.49 44.41
C PRO A 44 46.46 73.85 43.75
N LYS A 45 46.28 74.94 44.51
CA LYS A 45 46.54 76.31 44.08
C LYS A 45 47.28 77.04 45.19
N GLU A 46 48.30 77.81 44.83
CA GLU A 46 48.96 78.74 45.73
C GLU A 46 48.54 80.16 45.37
N GLU A 47 47.90 80.86 46.31
CA GLU A 47 47.63 82.30 46.18
C GLU A 47 48.41 83.07 47.26
N PRO A 48 48.85 84.31 46.98
CA PRO A 48 49.63 85.11 47.94
C PRO A 48 48.96 85.32 49.31
N SER A 49 47.63 85.17 49.39
CA SER A 49 46.83 85.26 50.62
C SER A 49 46.32 83.92 51.15
N MET A 50 46.54 82.80 50.43
CA MET A 50 46.05 81.46 50.77
C MET A 50 47.08 80.39 50.34
N PRO A 51 48.06 80.06 51.21
CA PRO A 51 49.19 79.19 50.84
C PRO A 51 48.82 77.72 50.62
N TYR A 52 47.64 77.25 51.06
CA TYR A 52 47.20 75.85 50.92
C TYR A 52 45.82 75.76 50.27
N ALA A 53 45.63 76.43 49.13
CA ALA A 53 44.33 76.47 48.48
C ALA A 53 44.08 75.22 47.61
N ILE A 54 42.82 74.79 47.54
CA ILE A 54 42.34 73.71 46.69
C ILE A 54 41.28 74.30 45.77
N LYS A 55 41.49 74.20 44.47
CA LYS A 55 40.57 74.66 43.45
C LYS A 55 39.73 73.48 42.96
N ILE A 56 38.41 73.59 43.07
CA ILE A 56 37.43 72.69 42.48
C ILE A 56 36.77 73.42 41.31
N SER A 57 36.84 72.81 40.13
CA SER A 57 36.27 73.37 38.90
C SER A 57 35.46 72.31 38.14
N HIS A 58 34.37 72.74 37.52
CA HIS A 58 33.51 71.93 36.66
C HIS A 58 33.04 72.81 35.50
N GLU A 59 32.83 72.22 34.31
CA GLU A 59 32.40 72.96 33.11
C GLU A 59 31.06 73.69 33.33
N ASP A 60 30.17 73.08 34.11
CA ASP A 60 28.85 73.67 34.46
C ASP A 60 28.88 74.68 35.63
N PHE A 61 30.04 74.88 36.28
CA PHE A 61 30.13 75.85 37.38
C PHE A 61 30.31 77.27 36.82
N HIS A 62 29.47 78.20 37.30
CA HIS A 62 29.62 79.63 37.02
C HIS A 62 30.72 80.25 37.93
N GLY A 63 31.93 79.70 37.86
CA GLY A 63 33.09 80.09 38.68
C GLY A 63 33.81 78.90 39.34
N ASN A 64 35.05 79.13 39.77
CA ASN A 64 35.84 78.12 40.49
C ASN A 64 35.57 78.21 42.00
N ILE A 65 35.42 77.06 42.65
CA ILE A 65 35.33 76.99 44.10
C ILE A 65 36.74 76.86 44.65
N VAL A 66 37.14 77.74 45.55
CA VAL A 66 38.46 77.71 46.19
C VAL A 66 38.26 77.45 47.68
N LEU A 67 38.86 76.37 48.17
CA LEU A 67 38.93 76.01 49.59
C LEU A 67 40.34 76.28 50.09
N ALA A 68 40.50 76.61 51.37
CA ALA A 68 41.81 76.74 51.99
C ALA A 68 41.95 75.73 53.13
N ALA A 69 43.03 74.96 53.11
CA ALA A 69 43.40 74.05 54.19
C ALA A 69 44.28 74.75 55.25
N GLU A 70 44.36 74.20 56.46
CA GLU A 70 45.16 74.79 57.55
C GLU A 70 46.65 74.41 57.42
N SER A 71 46.96 73.33 56.68
CA SER A 71 48.32 72.86 56.42
C SER A 71 48.45 72.18 55.06
N GLU A 72 49.68 72.06 54.57
CA GLU A 72 50.03 71.28 53.38
C GLU A 72 49.58 69.81 53.50
N PHE A 73 49.72 69.22 54.70
CA PHE A 73 49.29 67.84 54.96
C PHE A 73 47.77 67.68 54.80
N GLU A 74 46.97 68.59 55.37
CA GLU A 74 45.52 68.58 55.20
C GLU A 74 45.12 68.85 53.75
N GLN A 75 45.83 69.75 53.06
CA GLN A 75 45.58 70.03 51.65
C GLN A 75 45.73 68.77 50.80
N ALA A 76 46.80 68.01 51.00
CA ALA A 76 47.04 66.76 50.29
C ALA A 76 45.96 65.71 50.60
N GLN A 77 45.59 65.56 51.88
CA GLN A 77 44.56 64.61 52.29
C GLN A 77 43.18 64.95 51.70
N TRP A 78 42.78 66.22 51.75
CA TRP A 78 41.50 66.68 51.16
C TRP A 78 41.50 66.57 49.64
N LEU A 79 42.64 66.86 48.98
CA LEU A 79 42.79 66.70 47.53
C LEU A 79 42.54 65.24 47.11
N GLU A 80 43.17 64.28 47.80
CA GLU A 80 42.98 62.85 47.54
C GLU A 80 41.53 62.41 47.76
N MET A 81 40.94 62.77 48.90
CA MET A 81 39.55 62.40 49.22
C MET A 81 38.55 62.98 48.21
N LEU A 82 38.71 64.24 47.80
CA LEU A 82 37.83 64.88 46.81
C LEU A 82 37.95 64.23 45.43
N GLN A 83 39.18 63.90 45.01
CA GLN A 83 39.42 63.20 43.76
C GLN A 83 38.86 61.78 43.76
N GLU A 84 39.04 61.01 44.84
CA GLU A 84 38.52 59.64 44.91
C GLU A 84 36.99 59.61 44.98
N SER A 85 36.39 60.52 45.75
CA SER A 85 34.92 60.70 45.80
C SER A 85 34.31 61.06 44.46
N GLY A 86 34.99 61.86 43.63
CA GLY A 86 34.55 62.17 42.27
C GLY A 86 34.50 60.94 41.34
N LYS A 87 35.38 59.95 41.56
CA LYS A 87 35.42 58.70 40.76
C LYS A 87 34.30 57.71 41.09
N VAL A 88 33.73 57.76 42.30
CA VAL A 88 32.71 56.80 42.75
C VAL A 88 31.46 56.83 41.88
N THR A 89 30.97 58.02 41.50
CA THR A 89 29.80 58.15 40.61
C THR A 89 30.05 57.50 39.25
N TRP A 90 31.25 57.68 38.69
CA TRP A 90 31.64 57.11 37.41
C TRP A 90 31.74 55.58 37.47
N LYS A 91 32.39 55.04 38.51
CA LYS A 91 32.49 53.59 38.74
C LYS A 91 31.11 52.94 38.89
N ASN A 92 30.18 53.56 39.61
CA ASN A 92 28.82 53.05 39.77
C ASN A 92 28.02 53.07 38.47
N ALA A 93 28.14 54.13 37.66
CA ALA A 93 27.51 54.19 36.35
C ALA A 93 28.05 53.09 35.41
N GLN A 94 29.37 52.88 35.41
CA GLN A 94 30.02 51.82 34.62
C GLN A 94 29.55 50.41 35.03
N LEU A 95 29.41 50.15 36.33
CA LEU A 95 28.87 48.88 36.83
C LEU A 95 27.39 48.68 36.46
N GLY A 96 26.59 49.74 36.51
CA GLY A 96 25.19 49.71 36.09
C GLY A 96 25.06 49.38 34.60
N GLU A 97 25.84 50.04 33.75
CA GLU A 97 25.87 49.78 32.30
C GLU A 97 26.27 48.33 32.01
N ALA A 98 27.37 47.84 32.60
CA ALA A 98 27.82 46.47 32.41
C ALA A 98 26.78 45.42 32.86
N MET A 99 26.02 45.72 33.92
CA MET A 99 24.95 44.85 34.39
C MET A 99 23.75 44.84 33.42
N ILE A 100 23.38 46.01 32.88
CA ILE A 100 22.32 46.13 31.86
C ILE A 100 22.73 45.36 30.61
N GLU A 101 23.93 45.59 30.09
CA GLU A 101 24.47 44.88 28.91
C GLU A 101 24.45 43.35 29.13
N SER A 102 24.85 42.88 30.32
CA SER A 102 24.81 41.45 30.65
C SER A 102 23.39 40.89 30.67
N LEU A 103 22.42 41.63 31.20
CA LEU A 103 21.02 41.20 31.25
C LEU A 103 20.38 41.18 29.86
N GLU A 104 20.68 42.18 29.03
CA GLU A 104 20.23 42.24 27.65
C GLU A 104 20.81 41.08 26.82
N ALA A 105 22.09 40.78 26.98
CA ALA A 105 22.73 39.64 26.32
C ALA A 105 22.09 38.30 26.73
N GLN A 106 21.81 38.11 28.02
CA GLN A 106 21.11 36.92 28.51
C GLN A 106 19.67 36.84 27.99
N GLY A 107 18.94 37.96 27.99
CA GLY A 107 17.58 38.02 27.45
C GLY A 107 17.52 37.70 25.96
N LEU A 108 18.48 38.22 25.18
CA LEU A 108 18.63 37.92 23.76
C LEU A 108 18.97 36.44 23.53
N GLN A 109 19.89 35.89 24.32
CA GLN A 109 20.27 34.47 24.23
C GLN A 109 19.08 33.56 24.52
N LEU A 110 18.32 33.83 25.59
CA LEU A 110 17.13 33.06 25.94
C LEU A 110 16.05 33.14 24.85
N ALA A 111 15.87 34.32 24.24
CA ALA A 111 14.94 34.49 23.13
C ALA A 111 15.35 33.67 21.90
N LYS A 112 16.65 33.63 21.58
CA LYS A 112 17.20 32.78 20.51
C LYS A 112 16.98 31.30 20.79
N GLU A 113 17.35 30.82 21.97
CA GLU A 113 17.15 29.43 22.36
C GLU A 113 15.67 29.02 22.29
N LYS A 114 14.77 29.87 22.79
CA LYS A 114 13.33 29.63 22.68
C LYS A 114 12.87 29.52 21.23
N GLN A 115 13.38 30.39 20.34
CA GLN A 115 13.03 30.33 18.91
C GLN A 115 13.54 29.04 18.27
N GLU A 116 14.80 28.66 18.53
CA GLU A 116 15.39 27.42 18.00
C GLU A 116 14.61 26.18 18.47
N TYR A 117 14.14 26.15 19.72
CA TYR A 117 13.29 25.07 20.22
C TYR A 117 11.94 25.03 19.52
N LEU A 118 11.32 26.18 19.26
CA LEU A 118 10.05 26.24 18.51
C LEU A 118 10.22 25.78 17.07
N ASP A 119 11.30 26.20 16.41
CA ASP A 119 11.59 25.81 15.03
C ASP A 119 11.78 24.29 14.92
N LYS A 120 12.54 23.67 15.84
CA LYS A 120 12.69 22.20 15.90
C LYS A 120 11.36 21.48 16.11
N LEU A 121 10.53 21.98 17.02
CA LEU A 121 9.20 21.38 17.25
C LEU A 121 8.29 21.49 16.03
N MET A 122 8.38 22.59 15.28
CA MET A 122 7.65 22.75 14.03
C MET A 122 8.14 21.75 12.97
N GLU A 123 9.45 21.61 12.80
CA GLU A 123 10.06 20.63 11.89
C GLU A 123 9.62 19.19 12.22
N GLU A 124 9.73 18.78 13.49
CA GLU A 124 9.25 17.46 13.95
C GLU A 124 7.75 17.26 13.69
N THR A 125 6.95 18.32 13.87
CA THR A 125 5.49 18.26 13.62
C THR A 125 5.17 18.12 12.14
N GLU A 126 5.91 18.81 11.26
CA GLU A 126 5.77 18.71 9.80
C GLU A 126 6.17 17.31 9.32
N GLU A 127 7.30 16.77 9.81
CA GLU A 127 7.72 15.40 9.51
C GLU A 127 6.68 14.36 9.94
N LEU A 128 6.13 14.49 11.15
CA LEU A 128 5.07 13.60 11.64
C LEU A 128 3.79 13.71 10.80
N CYS A 129 3.43 14.90 10.34
CA CYS A 129 2.30 15.08 9.42
C CYS A 129 2.55 14.35 8.10
N LEU A 130 3.73 14.52 7.49
CA LEU A 130 4.09 13.83 6.24
C LEU A 130 4.09 12.31 6.40
N GLN A 131 4.66 11.79 7.50
CA GLN A 131 4.64 10.35 7.79
C GLN A 131 3.22 9.81 7.95
N ARG A 132 2.34 10.58 8.60
CA ARG A 132 0.92 10.22 8.74
C ARG A 132 0.23 10.18 7.38
N GLU A 133 0.44 11.18 6.52
CA GLU A 133 -0.14 11.22 5.17
C GLU A 133 0.32 10.02 4.33
N GLN A 134 1.62 9.71 4.34
CA GLN A 134 2.18 8.54 3.67
C GLN A 134 1.56 7.23 4.19
N LYS A 135 1.37 7.11 5.51
CA LYS A 135 0.73 5.95 6.11
C LYS A 135 -0.74 5.82 5.68
N GLU A 136 -1.49 6.92 5.65
CA GLU A 136 -2.88 6.93 5.19
C GLU A 136 -2.98 6.55 3.70
N GLU A 137 -2.04 6.99 2.85
CA GLU A 137 -1.97 6.58 1.45
C GLU A 137 -1.64 5.09 1.28
N LEU A 138 -0.70 4.56 2.06
CA LEU A 138 -0.38 3.13 2.08
C LEU A 138 -1.58 2.28 2.53
N GLU A 139 -2.32 2.73 3.54
CA GLU A 139 -3.54 2.05 3.98
C GLU A 139 -4.62 2.05 2.89
N ARG A 140 -4.81 3.16 2.18
CA ARG A 140 -5.73 3.22 1.03
C ARG A 140 -5.30 2.28 -0.09
N LEU A 141 -4.01 2.25 -0.43
CA LEU A 141 -3.49 1.35 -1.46
C LEU A 141 -3.66 -0.12 -1.05
N ASN A 142 -3.43 -0.44 0.22
CA ASN A 142 -3.61 -1.80 0.74
C ASN A 142 -5.08 -2.25 0.64
N GLN A 143 -6.05 -1.37 0.92
CA GLN A 143 -7.47 -1.67 0.76
C GLN A 143 -7.83 -1.97 -0.71
N VAL A 144 -7.28 -1.21 -1.66
CA VAL A 144 -7.50 -1.45 -3.10
C VAL A 144 -6.91 -2.80 -3.51
N LEU A 145 -5.68 -3.11 -3.07
CA LEU A 145 -5.02 -4.38 -3.36
C LEU A 145 -5.76 -5.58 -2.76
N GLU A 146 -6.28 -5.47 -1.54
CA GLU A 146 -7.11 -6.52 -0.92
C GLU A 146 -8.41 -6.75 -1.69
N ALA A 147 -9.07 -5.67 -2.12
CA ALA A 147 -10.29 -5.75 -2.93
C ALA A 147 -10.01 -6.42 -4.30
N GLU A 148 -8.91 -6.06 -4.95
CA GLU A 148 -8.50 -6.66 -6.23
C GLU A 148 -8.13 -8.14 -6.07
N LYS A 149 -7.40 -8.48 -5.00
CA LYS A 149 -7.10 -9.89 -4.65
C LYS A 149 -8.38 -10.70 -4.48
N HIS A 150 -9.38 -10.19 -3.78
CA HIS A 150 -10.65 -10.89 -3.62
C HIS A 150 -11.37 -11.12 -4.96
N ARG A 151 -11.35 -10.14 -5.86
CA ARG A 151 -11.90 -10.31 -7.22
C ARG A 151 -11.17 -11.41 -7.99
N PHE A 152 -9.84 -11.46 -7.94
CA PHE A 152 -9.08 -12.55 -8.56
C PHE A 152 -9.41 -13.91 -7.96
N GLU A 153 -9.56 -14.01 -6.63
CA GLU A 153 -9.96 -15.26 -5.96
C GLU A 153 -11.36 -15.72 -6.38
N GLU A 154 -12.29 -14.81 -6.64
CA GLU A 154 -13.63 -15.11 -7.17
C GLU A 154 -13.56 -15.67 -8.59
N VAL A 155 -12.87 -15.00 -9.51
CA VAL A 155 -12.69 -15.47 -10.90
C VAL A 155 -12.03 -16.85 -10.94
N VAL A 156 -11.00 -17.08 -10.10
CA VAL A 156 -10.36 -18.39 -9.99
C VAL A 156 -11.32 -19.47 -9.48
N ARG A 157 -12.22 -19.12 -8.56
CA ARG A 157 -13.23 -20.04 -8.05
C ARG A 157 -14.25 -20.39 -9.13
N GLU A 158 -14.72 -19.42 -9.90
CA GLU A 158 -15.65 -19.61 -11.02
C GLU A 158 -15.04 -20.50 -12.11
N LEU A 159 -13.82 -20.20 -12.54
CA LEU A 159 -13.06 -21.03 -13.50
C LEU A 159 -12.94 -22.50 -13.06
N ARG A 160 -12.71 -22.75 -11.76
CA ARG A 160 -12.66 -24.12 -11.22
C ARG A 160 -14.02 -24.81 -11.31
N LEU A 161 -15.10 -24.12 -10.98
CA LEU A 161 -16.45 -24.67 -11.06
C LEU A 161 -16.84 -25.00 -12.51
N GLU A 162 -16.52 -24.11 -13.46
CA GLU A 162 -16.73 -24.35 -14.89
C GLU A 162 -15.93 -25.58 -15.37
N GLN A 163 -14.65 -25.69 -14.98
CA GLN A 163 -13.82 -26.84 -15.33
C GLN A 163 -14.40 -28.16 -14.80
N GLU A 164 -14.88 -28.18 -13.55
CA GLU A 164 -15.52 -29.35 -12.98
C GLU A 164 -16.83 -29.70 -13.70
N GLN A 165 -17.57 -28.70 -14.17
CA GLN A 165 -18.79 -28.90 -14.94
C GLN A 165 -18.50 -29.48 -16.32
N ILE A 166 -17.54 -28.93 -17.07
CA ILE A 166 -17.09 -29.47 -18.36
C ILE A 166 -16.69 -30.94 -18.22
N ARG A 167 -15.94 -31.28 -17.16
CA ARG A 167 -15.55 -32.67 -16.88
C ARG A 167 -16.76 -33.59 -16.63
N ARG A 168 -17.78 -33.12 -15.91
CA ARG A 168 -19.01 -33.89 -15.68
C ARG A 168 -19.81 -34.09 -16.98
N GLU A 169 -19.92 -33.06 -17.80
CA GLU A 169 -20.61 -33.12 -19.10
C GLU A 169 -19.88 -34.04 -20.08
N GLY A 170 -18.54 -33.96 -20.15
CA GLY A 170 -17.72 -34.89 -20.93
C GLY A 170 -17.93 -36.35 -20.52
N GLY A 171 -18.04 -36.64 -19.22
CA GLY A 171 -18.37 -37.98 -18.73
C GLY A 171 -19.76 -38.46 -19.14
N LYS A 172 -20.78 -37.59 -19.16
CA LYS A 172 -22.12 -37.94 -19.67
C LYS A 172 -22.09 -38.23 -21.16
N LEU A 173 -21.38 -37.41 -21.93
CA LEU A 173 -21.23 -37.58 -23.37
C LEU A 173 -20.58 -38.94 -23.71
N GLU A 174 -19.56 -39.36 -22.94
CA GLU A 174 -18.91 -40.65 -23.09
C GLU A 174 -19.86 -41.83 -22.79
N LEU A 175 -20.69 -41.72 -21.75
CA LEU A 175 -21.71 -42.72 -21.43
C LEU A 175 -22.79 -42.83 -22.52
N THR A 176 -23.24 -41.70 -23.06
CA THR A 176 -24.21 -41.65 -24.16
C THR A 176 -23.60 -42.27 -25.43
N ALA A 177 -22.36 -41.93 -25.78
CA ALA A 177 -21.65 -42.50 -26.93
C ALA A 177 -21.48 -44.02 -26.82
N ARG A 178 -21.14 -44.52 -25.63
CA ARG A 178 -21.04 -45.97 -25.37
C ARG A 178 -22.38 -46.68 -25.52
N SER A 179 -23.46 -46.07 -25.02
CA SER A 179 -24.82 -46.61 -25.13
C SER A 179 -25.28 -46.68 -26.59
N LEU A 180 -25.01 -45.62 -27.36
CA LEU A 180 -25.36 -45.54 -28.77
C LEU A 180 -24.62 -46.60 -29.60
N LYS A 181 -23.33 -46.83 -29.30
CA LYS A 181 -22.56 -47.92 -29.92
C LYS A 181 -23.18 -49.30 -29.67
N GLY A 182 -23.64 -49.57 -28.45
CA GLY A 182 -24.33 -50.82 -28.13
C GLY A 182 -25.62 -51.01 -28.93
N VAL A 183 -26.44 -49.96 -29.05
CA VAL A 183 -27.67 -49.99 -29.85
C VAL A 183 -27.37 -50.23 -31.35
N GLU A 184 -26.30 -49.64 -31.87
CA GLU A 184 -25.88 -49.85 -33.27
C GLU A 184 -25.41 -51.29 -33.53
N GLU A 185 -24.73 -51.91 -32.57
CA GLU A 185 -24.35 -53.33 -32.61
C GLU A 185 -25.61 -54.23 -32.60
N GLU A 186 -26.54 -54.01 -31.68
CA GLU A 186 -27.82 -54.75 -31.63
C GLU A 186 -28.63 -54.59 -32.93
N LYS A 187 -28.66 -53.38 -33.53
CA LYS A 187 -29.31 -53.16 -34.84
C LYS A 187 -28.65 -53.95 -35.96
N LYS A 188 -27.32 -54.13 -35.93
CA LYS A 188 -26.63 -54.95 -36.95
C LYS A 188 -27.00 -56.41 -36.80
N GLU A 189 -27.04 -56.92 -35.57
CA GLU A 189 -27.44 -58.29 -35.26
C GLU A 189 -28.89 -58.55 -35.69
N LEU A 190 -29.83 -57.68 -35.29
CA LEU A 190 -31.24 -57.79 -35.68
C LEU A 190 -31.42 -57.70 -37.20
N ARG A 191 -30.70 -56.82 -37.91
CA ARG A 191 -30.73 -56.78 -39.38
C ARG A 191 -30.29 -58.10 -40.00
N SER A 192 -29.20 -58.69 -39.50
CA SER A 192 -28.70 -59.98 -39.99
C SER A 192 -29.69 -61.12 -39.72
N LEU A 193 -30.34 -61.11 -38.55
CA LEU A 193 -31.37 -62.08 -38.19
C LEU A 193 -32.60 -61.95 -39.09
N THR A 194 -33.12 -60.73 -39.29
CA THR A 194 -34.26 -60.47 -40.17
C THR A 194 -33.96 -60.90 -41.61
N GLN A 195 -32.74 -60.67 -42.12
CA GLN A 195 -32.32 -61.13 -43.45
C GLN A 195 -32.29 -62.67 -43.53
N SER A 196 -31.78 -63.35 -42.50
CA SER A 196 -31.79 -64.82 -42.44
C SER A 196 -33.22 -65.37 -42.41
N LEU A 197 -34.09 -64.82 -41.56
CA LEU A 197 -35.50 -65.22 -41.47
C LEU A 197 -36.24 -65.01 -42.79
N GLN A 198 -36.00 -63.88 -43.45
CA GLN A 198 -36.58 -63.57 -44.76
C GLN A 198 -36.15 -64.61 -45.81
N LYS A 199 -34.86 -64.98 -45.86
CA LYS A 199 -34.36 -65.99 -46.78
C LYS A 199 -34.99 -67.36 -46.52
N THR A 200 -35.09 -67.78 -45.25
CA THR A 200 -35.73 -69.06 -44.90
C THR A 200 -37.22 -69.08 -45.23
N LEU A 201 -37.93 -67.94 -45.09
CA LEU A 201 -39.33 -67.81 -45.49
C LEU A 201 -39.50 -67.93 -47.01
N GLU A 202 -38.60 -67.33 -47.80
CA GLU A 202 -38.60 -67.44 -49.27
C GLU A 202 -38.34 -68.89 -49.72
N GLU A 203 -37.37 -69.57 -49.10
CA GLU A 203 -37.08 -70.98 -49.38
C GLU A 203 -38.27 -71.89 -49.06
N LEU A 204 -38.90 -71.73 -47.88
CA LEU A 204 -40.11 -72.48 -47.51
C LEU A 204 -41.32 -72.14 -48.41
N SER A 205 -41.42 -70.91 -48.89
CA SER A 205 -42.49 -70.51 -49.82
C SER A 205 -42.35 -71.22 -51.17
N LEU A 206 -41.11 -71.40 -51.64
CA LEU A 206 -40.80 -72.14 -52.86
C LEU A 206 -41.06 -73.64 -52.67
N GLU A 207 -40.66 -74.21 -51.54
CA GLU A 207 -40.94 -75.61 -51.20
C GLU A 207 -42.45 -75.88 -51.09
N LYS A 208 -43.20 -74.95 -50.49
CA LYS A 208 -44.67 -75.00 -50.47
C LYS A 208 -45.25 -75.00 -51.89
N GLN A 209 -44.78 -74.10 -52.77
CA GLN A 209 -45.23 -74.01 -54.15
C GLN A 209 -44.97 -75.32 -54.92
N GLN A 210 -43.77 -75.89 -54.78
CA GLN A 210 -43.40 -77.17 -55.37
C GLN A 210 -44.26 -78.34 -54.85
N MET A 211 -44.58 -78.38 -53.55
CA MET A 211 -45.47 -79.39 -52.99
C MET A 211 -46.92 -79.25 -53.46
N LEU A 212 -47.41 -78.03 -53.66
CA LEU A 212 -48.74 -77.79 -54.22
C LEU A 212 -48.83 -78.27 -55.67
N GLU A 213 -47.81 -77.99 -56.50
CA GLU A 213 -47.73 -78.49 -57.88
C GLU A 213 -47.71 -80.03 -57.92
N MET A 214 -46.94 -80.68 -57.05
CA MET A 214 -46.96 -82.15 -56.92
C MET A 214 -48.32 -82.70 -56.46
N LEU A 215 -49.06 -81.98 -55.62
CA LEU A 215 -50.41 -82.36 -55.20
C LEU A 215 -51.40 -82.23 -56.37
N GLU A 216 -51.35 -81.15 -57.15
CA GLU A 216 -52.18 -80.96 -58.35
C GLU A 216 -51.89 -82.02 -59.43
N GLU A 217 -50.61 -82.35 -59.66
CA GLU A 217 -50.22 -83.42 -60.59
C GLU A 217 -50.73 -84.79 -60.15
N ASN A 218 -50.67 -85.10 -58.85
CA ASN A 218 -51.17 -86.36 -58.29
C ASN A 218 -52.70 -86.44 -58.29
N GLU A 219 -53.42 -85.35 -58.04
CA GLU A 219 -54.89 -85.29 -58.16
C GLU A 219 -55.36 -85.42 -59.61
N SER A 220 -54.60 -84.88 -60.57
CA SER A 220 -54.88 -84.98 -62.00
C SER A 220 -54.70 -86.38 -62.60
N GLN A 221 -53.97 -87.27 -61.92
CA GLN A 221 -53.68 -88.64 -62.38
C GLN A 221 -54.55 -89.75 -61.73
N LEU A 222 -55.54 -89.43 -60.90
CA LEU A 222 -56.43 -90.42 -60.24
C LEU A 222 -57.91 -90.39 -60.72
N PRO A 223 -58.57 -91.56 -60.96
CA PRO A 223 -60.04 -91.67 -61.17
C PRO A 223 -60.85 -91.65 -59.84
N PRO A 224 -62.20 -91.48 -59.87
CA PRO A 224 -63.05 -91.23 -58.68
C PRO A 224 -63.20 -92.43 -57.72
N PRO A 225 -63.58 -92.20 -56.45
CA PRO A 225 -63.11 -93.00 -55.31
C PRO A 225 -63.95 -94.26 -55.04
N THR A 226 -63.28 -95.35 -54.68
CA THR A 226 -63.93 -96.49 -54.01
C THR A 226 -63.17 -96.83 -52.71
N SER A 227 -63.87 -96.69 -51.58
CA SER A 227 -63.58 -97.24 -50.25
C SER A 227 -62.52 -96.56 -49.34
N PRO A 228 -62.68 -96.70 -48.00
CA PRO A 228 -62.19 -95.74 -47.01
C PRO A 228 -60.95 -96.27 -46.27
N SER A 229 -59.78 -95.73 -46.57
CA SER A 229 -58.66 -95.70 -45.64
C SER A 229 -57.79 -94.49 -45.99
N LYS A 230 -58.26 -93.31 -45.56
CA LYS A 230 -57.67 -92.00 -45.89
C LYS A 230 -56.25 -91.79 -45.33
N GLU A 231 -55.71 -92.73 -44.56
CA GLU A 231 -54.47 -92.57 -43.80
C GLU A 231 -53.25 -93.28 -44.44
N GLN A 232 -53.41 -94.02 -45.55
CA GLN A 232 -52.33 -94.80 -46.19
C GLN A 232 -52.00 -94.39 -47.65
N SER A 233 -52.43 -93.21 -48.09
CA SER A 233 -52.11 -92.69 -49.43
C SER A 233 -50.88 -91.76 -49.40
N PRO A 234 -49.97 -91.80 -50.39
CA PRO A 234 -48.85 -90.85 -50.53
C PRO A 234 -49.29 -89.37 -50.49
N ILE A 235 -50.51 -89.10 -50.95
CA ILE A 235 -51.19 -87.79 -50.93
C ILE A 235 -51.41 -87.27 -49.50
N TRP A 236 -51.72 -88.15 -48.53
CA TRP A 236 -51.90 -87.76 -47.13
C TRP A 236 -50.57 -87.33 -46.49
N GLY A 237 -49.46 -87.99 -46.83
CA GLY A 237 -48.12 -87.60 -46.39
C GLY A 237 -47.68 -86.23 -46.91
N LEU A 238 -48.02 -85.91 -48.16
CA LEU A 238 -47.81 -84.59 -48.75
C LEU A 238 -48.67 -83.52 -48.05
N HIS A 239 -49.94 -83.80 -47.75
CA HIS A 239 -50.79 -82.89 -46.97
C HIS A 239 -50.28 -82.64 -45.54
N CYS A 240 -49.76 -83.66 -44.85
CA CYS A 240 -49.13 -83.49 -43.54
C CYS A 240 -47.85 -82.63 -43.62
N SER A 241 -47.02 -82.85 -44.64
CA SER A 241 -45.79 -82.08 -44.86
C SER A 241 -46.09 -80.62 -45.21
N LEU A 242 -47.08 -80.38 -46.07
CA LEU A 242 -47.57 -79.03 -46.39
C LEU A 242 -48.03 -78.28 -45.13
N ARG A 243 -48.83 -78.93 -44.27
CA ARG A 243 -49.28 -78.35 -43.01
C ARG A 243 -48.11 -77.99 -42.09
N GLN A 244 -47.10 -78.86 -42.00
CA GLN A 244 -45.90 -78.58 -41.21
C GLN A 244 -45.09 -77.40 -41.77
N ILE A 245 -45.00 -77.25 -43.10
CA ILE A 245 -44.38 -76.07 -43.72
C ILE A 245 -45.17 -74.81 -43.40
N GLU A 246 -46.50 -74.85 -43.48
CA GLU A 246 -47.35 -73.70 -43.14
C GLU A 246 -47.21 -73.30 -41.66
N GLU A 247 -47.20 -74.26 -40.74
CA GLU A 247 -46.97 -74.00 -39.31
C GLU A 247 -45.59 -73.38 -39.05
N LYS A 248 -44.53 -73.91 -39.67
CA LYS A 248 -43.17 -73.34 -39.55
C LYS A 248 -43.07 -71.94 -40.17
N MET A 249 -43.69 -71.73 -41.33
CA MET A 249 -43.74 -70.43 -42.00
C MET A 249 -44.47 -69.40 -41.12
N GLN A 250 -45.55 -69.80 -40.46
CA GLN A 250 -46.27 -68.95 -39.50
C GLN A 250 -45.39 -68.57 -38.30
N GLN A 251 -44.67 -69.53 -37.71
CA GLN A 251 -43.73 -69.29 -36.60
C GLN A 251 -42.62 -68.31 -36.99
N LEU A 252 -42.00 -68.51 -38.17
CA LEU A 252 -40.93 -67.63 -38.67
C LEU A 252 -41.44 -66.21 -38.98
N LEU A 253 -42.70 -66.08 -39.43
CA LEU A 253 -43.36 -64.78 -39.62
C LEU A 253 -43.54 -64.05 -38.29
N GLU A 254 -43.94 -64.76 -37.23
CA GLU A 254 -44.06 -64.18 -35.89
C GLU A 254 -42.69 -63.75 -35.33
N GLU A 255 -41.65 -64.58 -35.49
CA GLU A 255 -40.28 -64.23 -35.09
C GLU A 255 -39.74 -63.02 -35.85
N LYS A 256 -40.01 -62.95 -37.17
CA LYS A 256 -39.65 -61.80 -38.00
C LYS A 256 -40.35 -60.53 -37.51
N LEU A 257 -41.65 -60.58 -37.23
CA LEU A 257 -42.42 -59.44 -36.72
C LEU A 257 -41.86 -58.95 -35.37
N LEU A 258 -41.49 -59.87 -34.48
CA LEU A 258 -40.86 -59.54 -33.20
C LEU A 258 -39.48 -58.89 -33.38
N ALA A 259 -38.66 -59.38 -34.31
CA ALA A 259 -37.37 -58.79 -34.63
C ALA A 259 -37.53 -57.37 -35.24
N GLU A 260 -38.52 -57.16 -36.11
CA GLU A 260 -38.85 -55.84 -36.68
C GLU A 260 -39.36 -54.86 -35.61
N LYS A 261 -40.16 -55.33 -34.65
CA LYS A 261 -40.60 -54.50 -33.52
C LYS A 261 -39.41 -54.05 -32.67
N ARG A 262 -38.49 -54.96 -32.32
CA ARG A 262 -37.25 -54.63 -31.61
C ARG A 262 -36.36 -53.67 -32.39
N MET A 263 -36.27 -53.84 -33.71
CA MET A 263 -35.55 -52.91 -34.58
C MET A 263 -36.10 -51.48 -34.47
N LYS A 264 -37.43 -51.34 -34.52
CA LYS A 264 -38.08 -50.04 -34.38
C LYS A 264 -37.86 -49.40 -33.00
N GLU A 265 -37.94 -50.19 -31.94
CA GLU A 265 -37.63 -49.74 -30.57
C GLU A 265 -36.17 -49.26 -30.46
N ASN A 266 -35.21 -49.99 -31.06
CA ASN A 266 -33.81 -49.58 -31.09
C ASN A 266 -33.56 -48.34 -31.98
N GLU A 267 -34.36 -48.12 -33.03
CA GLU A 267 -34.32 -46.87 -33.81
C GLU A 267 -34.78 -45.67 -32.99
N GLU A 268 -35.87 -45.80 -32.25
CA GLU A 268 -36.36 -44.76 -31.34
C GLU A 268 -35.35 -44.46 -30.24
N ARG A 269 -34.78 -45.50 -29.60
CA ARG A 269 -33.75 -45.36 -28.59
C ARG A 269 -32.47 -44.70 -29.13
N SER A 270 -32.06 -45.06 -30.34
CA SER A 270 -30.91 -44.46 -31.02
C SER A 270 -31.14 -42.98 -31.32
N ARG A 271 -32.34 -42.57 -31.73
CA ARG A 271 -32.68 -41.15 -31.93
C ARG A 271 -32.59 -40.37 -30.63
N ALA A 272 -33.18 -40.87 -29.55
CA ALA A 272 -33.13 -40.22 -28.24
C ALA A 272 -31.68 -40.05 -27.74
N LEU A 273 -30.83 -41.08 -27.89
CA LEU A 273 -29.42 -40.99 -27.50
C LEU A 273 -28.62 -40.02 -28.39
N GLU A 274 -28.95 -39.89 -29.67
CA GLU A 274 -28.32 -38.92 -30.57
C GLU A 274 -28.66 -37.49 -30.16
N GLU A 275 -29.94 -37.22 -29.84
CA GLU A 275 -30.40 -35.93 -29.30
C GLU A 275 -29.71 -35.57 -27.97
N GLU A 276 -29.59 -36.53 -27.05
CA GLU A 276 -28.83 -36.34 -25.81
C GLU A 276 -27.35 -36.04 -26.07
N ARG A 277 -26.73 -36.72 -27.05
CA ARG A 277 -25.33 -36.47 -27.41
C ARG A 277 -25.15 -35.06 -27.95
N GLU A 278 -26.02 -34.61 -28.84
CA GLU A 278 -25.99 -33.24 -29.39
C GLU A 278 -26.19 -32.19 -28.30
N PHE A 279 -27.13 -32.43 -27.39
CA PHE A 279 -27.35 -31.57 -26.23
C PHE A 279 -26.09 -31.41 -25.38
N TYR A 280 -25.50 -32.51 -24.90
CA TYR A 280 -24.29 -32.45 -24.08
C TYR A 280 -23.07 -31.93 -24.84
N SER A 281 -22.98 -32.19 -26.15
CA SER A 281 -21.92 -31.65 -27.00
C SER A 281 -22.01 -30.13 -27.10
N SER A 282 -23.20 -29.59 -27.33
CA SER A 282 -23.42 -28.14 -27.42
C SER A 282 -23.14 -27.44 -26.09
N GLN A 283 -23.56 -28.06 -24.97
CA GLN A 283 -23.33 -27.55 -23.62
C GLN A 283 -21.84 -27.53 -23.28
N SER A 284 -21.13 -28.64 -23.53
CA SER A 284 -19.69 -28.73 -23.29
C SER A 284 -18.91 -27.73 -24.16
N GLN A 285 -19.33 -27.52 -25.41
CA GLN A 285 -18.68 -26.56 -26.30
C GLN A 285 -18.89 -25.11 -25.81
N ALA A 286 -20.09 -24.76 -25.36
CA ALA A 286 -20.38 -23.44 -24.81
C ALA A 286 -19.54 -23.16 -23.56
N LEU A 287 -19.45 -24.12 -22.63
CA LEU A 287 -18.62 -23.99 -21.45
C LEU A 287 -17.12 -23.93 -21.79
N GLN A 288 -16.67 -24.72 -22.76
CA GLN A 288 -15.27 -24.69 -23.18
C GLN A 288 -14.88 -23.36 -23.82
N ASN A 289 -15.79 -22.72 -24.56
CA ASN A 289 -15.58 -21.37 -25.07
C ASN A 289 -15.49 -20.36 -23.92
N SER A 290 -16.42 -20.38 -22.95
CA SER A 290 -16.39 -19.53 -21.75
C SER A 290 -15.05 -19.66 -21.00
N LEU A 291 -14.63 -20.90 -20.72
CA LEU A 291 -13.37 -21.17 -20.01
C LEU A 291 -12.16 -20.66 -20.80
N SER A 292 -12.19 -20.74 -22.13
CA SER A 292 -11.10 -20.23 -22.97
C SER A 292 -10.99 -18.71 -22.94
N GLU A 293 -12.13 -17.99 -22.93
CA GLU A 293 -12.19 -16.54 -22.82
C GLU A 293 -11.68 -16.06 -21.46
N LEU A 294 -12.20 -16.64 -20.36
CA LEU A 294 -11.74 -16.34 -19.00
C LEU A 294 -10.25 -16.66 -18.81
N THR A 295 -9.75 -17.75 -19.42
CA THR A 295 -8.32 -18.09 -19.36
C THR A 295 -7.47 -17.07 -20.12
N ALA A 296 -7.94 -16.58 -21.27
CA ALA A 296 -7.23 -15.55 -22.04
C ALA A 296 -7.19 -14.21 -21.27
N GLU A 297 -8.31 -13.80 -20.68
CA GLU A 297 -8.39 -12.59 -19.85
C GLU A 297 -7.46 -12.70 -18.63
N LYS A 298 -7.45 -13.85 -17.95
CA LYS A 298 -6.50 -14.13 -16.87
C LYS A 298 -5.04 -14.01 -17.32
N GLN A 299 -4.68 -14.60 -18.46
CA GLN A 299 -3.31 -14.51 -18.97
C GLN A 299 -2.90 -13.10 -19.35
N GLN A 300 -3.83 -12.29 -19.85
CA GLN A 300 -3.58 -10.89 -20.17
C GLN A 300 -3.34 -10.06 -18.90
N THR A 301 -4.22 -10.18 -17.91
CA THR A 301 -4.07 -9.50 -16.62
C THR A 301 -2.80 -9.90 -15.88
N GLU A 302 -2.41 -11.18 -15.90
CA GLU A 302 -1.13 -11.65 -15.33
C GLU A 302 0.09 -11.03 -16.04
N LYS A 303 0.04 -10.84 -17.37
CA LYS A 303 1.13 -10.18 -18.11
C LYS A 303 1.24 -8.71 -17.76
N ASP A 304 0.12 -8.01 -17.69
CA ASP A 304 0.07 -6.59 -17.37
C ASP A 304 0.57 -6.34 -15.94
N LEU A 305 0.13 -7.17 -14.98
CA LEU A 305 0.63 -7.14 -13.61
C LEU A 305 2.14 -7.39 -13.53
N LYS A 306 2.66 -8.36 -14.29
CA LYS A 306 4.10 -8.65 -14.32
C LYS A 306 4.92 -7.49 -14.91
N ALA A 307 4.37 -6.79 -15.91
CA ALA A 307 5.01 -5.60 -16.47
C ALA A 307 5.06 -4.47 -15.44
N GLU A 308 3.95 -4.22 -14.74
CA GLU A 308 3.85 -3.21 -13.69
C GLU A 308 4.81 -3.49 -12.54
N VAL A 309 4.87 -4.74 -12.05
CA VAL A 309 5.82 -5.17 -11.01
C VAL A 309 7.26 -4.92 -11.44
N LYS A 310 7.60 -5.17 -12.71
CA LYS A 310 8.96 -4.92 -13.22
C LYS A 310 9.29 -3.43 -13.22
N VAL A 311 8.38 -2.57 -13.69
CA VAL A 311 8.55 -1.12 -13.66
C VAL A 311 8.72 -0.63 -12.23
N ARG A 312 7.90 -1.12 -11.30
CA ARG A 312 8.01 -0.80 -9.88
C ARG A 312 9.36 -1.21 -9.30
N MET A 313 9.86 -2.41 -9.59
CA MET A 313 11.17 -2.87 -9.13
C MET A 313 12.31 -1.99 -9.68
N ASP A 314 12.24 -1.59 -10.95
CA ASP A 314 13.23 -0.70 -11.57
C ASP A 314 13.21 0.70 -10.91
N LEU A 315 12.02 1.22 -10.57
CA LEU A 315 11.87 2.48 -9.84
C LEU A 315 12.37 2.38 -8.40
N GLU A 316 12.05 1.32 -7.66
CA GLU A 316 12.56 1.08 -6.30
C GLU A 316 14.09 0.97 -6.28
N LYS A 317 14.69 0.37 -7.31
CA LYS A 317 16.15 0.33 -7.47
C LYS A 317 16.72 1.73 -7.67
N ARG A 318 16.16 2.52 -8.58
CA ARG A 318 16.60 3.91 -8.81
C ARG A 318 16.45 4.80 -7.58
N LEU A 319 15.36 4.62 -6.84
CA LEU A 319 15.12 5.33 -5.59
C LEU A 319 16.21 5.00 -4.57
N ARG A 320 16.54 3.72 -4.39
CA ARG A 320 17.62 3.28 -3.48
C ARG A 320 18.97 3.85 -3.88
N GLU A 321 19.31 3.83 -5.17
CA GLU A 321 20.56 4.42 -5.67
C GLU A 321 20.63 5.93 -5.38
N ALA A 322 19.50 6.65 -5.51
CA ALA A 322 19.40 8.05 -5.16
C ALA A 322 19.51 8.30 -3.64
N GLU A 323 18.88 7.48 -2.81
CA GLU A 323 18.99 7.54 -1.34
C GLU A 323 20.45 7.32 -0.88
N GLU A 324 21.13 6.32 -1.46
CA GLU A 324 22.54 6.04 -1.17
C GLU A 324 23.46 7.21 -1.60
N ALA A 325 23.20 7.82 -2.76
CA ALA A 325 23.94 8.98 -3.24
C ALA A 325 23.73 10.21 -2.32
N LEU A 326 22.49 10.45 -1.86
CA LEU A 326 22.19 11.51 -0.89
C LEU A 326 22.88 11.28 0.45
N GLN A 327 22.87 10.05 0.96
CA GLN A 327 23.53 9.70 2.21
C GLN A 327 25.06 9.86 2.11
N SER A 328 25.65 9.46 0.98
CA SER A 328 27.07 9.67 0.69
C SER A 328 27.44 11.15 0.66
N LEU A 329 26.59 11.99 0.04
CA LEU A 329 26.75 13.44 0.01
C LEU A 329 26.68 14.07 1.40
N GLU A 330 25.68 13.67 2.20
CA GLU A 330 25.52 14.15 3.57
C GLU A 330 26.75 13.81 4.43
N GLN A 331 27.24 12.56 4.35
CA GLN A 331 28.47 12.15 5.05
C GLN A 331 29.71 12.91 4.57
N GLY A 332 29.80 13.20 3.27
CA GLY A 332 30.88 14.00 2.69
C GLY A 332 30.89 15.44 3.24
N LEU A 333 29.72 16.09 3.24
CA LEU A 333 29.52 17.45 3.74
C LEU A 333 29.77 17.57 5.25
N ASN A 334 29.41 16.55 6.03
CA ASN A 334 29.62 16.53 7.48
C ASN A 334 31.08 16.22 7.88
N SER A 335 31.95 15.85 6.94
CA SER A 335 33.35 15.52 7.26
C SER A 335 34.26 16.76 7.23
N LEU A 336 35.00 17.00 8.32
CA LEU A 336 35.90 18.15 8.48
C LEU A 336 37.13 18.14 7.54
N ASP A 337 37.51 16.95 7.03
CA ASP A 337 38.61 16.76 6.08
C ASP A 337 38.08 16.41 4.68
N CYS A 338 37.88 17.44 3.86
CA CYS A 338 37.58 17.30 2.44
C CYS A 338 38.89 17.11 1.65
N ASN A 339 39.09 15.93 1.10
CA ASN A 339 40.16 15.65 0.14
C ASN A 339 39.61 15.66 -1.29
N LYS A 340 40.48 15.86 -2.31
CA LYS A 340 40.06 15.92 -3.72
C LYS A 340 39.29 14.67 -4.17
N GLU A 341 39.57 13.52 -3.59
CA GLU A 341 38.93 12.25 -3.93
C GLU A 341 37.47 12.18 -3.44
N LYS A 342 37.18 12.70 -2.24
CA LYS A 342 35.80 12.86 -1.74
C LYS A 342 35.03 13.90 -2.55
N GLU A 343 35.67 14.99 -2.95
CA GLU A 343 35.04 16.05 -3.75
C GLU A 343 34.62 15.54 -5.14
N GLU A 344 35.45 14.71 -5.79
CA GLU A 344 35.10 14.02 -7.03
C GLU A 344 34.00 12.97 -6.83
N LYS A 345 34.02 12.24 -5.70
CA LYS A 345 32.95 11.29 -5.35
C LYS A 345 31.60 12.00 -5.14
N MET A 346 31.58 13.13 -4.41
CA MET A 346 30.39 13.95 -4.24
C MET A 346 29.87 14.51 -5.57
N LYS A 347 30.75 14.94 -6.49
CA LYS A 347 30.30 15.36 -7.84
C LYS A 347 29.64 14.22 -8.61
N ALA A 348 30.18 13.00 -8.50
CA ALA A 348 29.59 11.82 -9.11
C ALA A 348 28.20 11.53 -8.49
N ASP A 349 28.08 11.59 -7.16
CA ASP A 349 26.81 11.37 -6.44
C ASP A 349 25.76 12.44 -6.82
N VAL A 350 26.15 13.72 -6.98
CA VAL A 350 25.26 14.78 -7.51
C VAL A 350 24.83 14.50 -8.95
N SER A 351 25.71 13.92 -9.76
CA SER A 351 25.38 13.58 -11.15
C SER A 351 24.40 12.41 -11.26
N SER A 352 24.44 11.45 -10.32
CA SER A 352 23.47 10.33 -10.26
C SER A 352 22.08 10.72 -9.76
N LEU A 353 21.93 11.90 -9.15
CA LEU A 353 20.65 12.44 -8.67
C LEU A 353 19.87 13.24 -9.72
N ARG A 354 20.46 13.49 -10.89
CA ARG A 354 19.77 14.07 -12.06
C ARG A 354 19.22 12.98 -12.96
#